data_AF-A0A5J4YN98-F1
#
_entry.id   AF-A0A5J4YN98-F1
#
_cell.length_a   1.000
_cell.length_b   1.000
_cell.length_c   1.000
_cell.angle_alpha   90.00
_cell.angle_beta   90.00
_cell.angle_gamma   90.00
#
_symmetry.space_group_name_H-M   'P 1'
#
loop_
_entity.id
_entity.type
_entity.pdbx_description
1 polymer ?
#
loop_
_entity_poly.entity_id
_entity_poly.type
_entity_poly.pdbx_seq_one_letter_code
_entity_poly.pdbx_strand_id
1 'polypeptide(L)'
;MKGLWGPFYAIRIGRNSFRGVLLKEDEYQLMLKGEKNPIASIKTRLTQAIDFCRTPKGGGCLTWYAFRHGKKGARGFVKTKENLEIIKERVDGPMLETHLFANATQAIVFCQQAGTSSKDWKKFGKSINFLSQNKDLSVPIMWSEFWVKNAERGAIRTGPIPLSNPSLMEALEKGWDSED
;
A
#
# COMPACT_ATOMS: atom_id res chain seq x y z
N MET A 1 9.24 -16.28 -14.45
CA MET A 1 8.53 -15.14 -15.06
C MET A 1 9.34 -14.71 -16.28
N LYS A 2 8.80 -14.84 -17.50
CA LYS A 2 9.38 -14.17 -18.67
C LYS A 2 9.52 -12.69 -18.32
N GLY A 3 10.69 -12.11 -18.57
CA GLY A 3 11.01 -10.75 -18.13
C GLY A 3 10.04 -9.74 -18.70
N LEU A 4 9.31 -9.02 -17.85
CA LEU A 4 8.54 -7.87 -18.28
C LEU A 4 9.52 -6.78 -18.72
N TRP A 5 9.32 -6.29 -19.94
CA TRP A 5 10.09 -5.22 -20.57
C TRP A 5 9.31 -3.92 -20.57
N GLY A 6 10.02 -2.81 -20.43
CA GLY A 6 9.46 -1.47 -20.50
C GLY A 6 10.33 -0.49 -19.73
N PRO A 7 10.06 0.82 -19.82
CA PRO A 7 10.60 1.71 -18.81
C PRO A 7 9.92 1.39 -17.48
N PHE A 8 10.73 1.00 -16.49
CA PHE A 8 10.34 0.90 -15.09
C PHE A 8 11.02 2.02 -14.33
N TYR A 9 10.22 2.85 -13.69
CA TYR A 9 10.69 4.05 -13.01
C TYR A 9 10.88 3.73 -11.53
N ALA A 10 12.10 3.36 -11.16
CA ALA A 10 12.43 2.90 -9.82
C ALA A 10 12.86 4.07 -8.93
N ILE A 11 12.24 4.20 -7.75
CA ILE A 11 12.49 5.26 -6.77
C ILE A 11 12.90 4.63 -5.44
N ARG A 12 13.95 5.18 -4.81
CA ARG A 12 14.44 4.81 -3.47
C ARG A 12 14.26 5.94 -2.46
N ILE A 13 14.44 7.16 -2.92
CA ILE A 13 14.07 8.39 -2.23
C ILE A 13 13.25 9.23 -3.21
N GLY A 14 11.96 9.30 -2.97
CA GLY A 14 11.06 10.27 -3.59
C GLY A 14 10.30 11.05 -2.54
N ARG A 15 9.37 11.87 -3.01
CA ARG A 15 8.49 12.74 -2.24
C ARG A 15 7.94 12.00 -1.03
N ASN A 16 8.11 12.60 0.14
CA ASN A 16 7.66 12.04 1.41
C ASN A 16 8.23 10.63 1.69
N SER A 17 9.47 10.38 1.30
CA SER A 17 10.17 9.11 1.44
C SER A 17 9.60 7.96 0.60
N PHE A 18 8.82 8.23 -0.45
CA PHE A 18 8.32 7.19 -1.34
C PHE A 18 9.47 6.31 -1.86
N ARG A 19 9.26 5.00 -1.83
CA ARG A 19 10.19 3.98 -2.34
C ARG A 19 9.36 2.92 -3.05
N GLY A 20 9.62 2.69 -4.33
CA GLY A 20 8.81 1.78 -5.13
C GLY A 20 9.13 1.87 -6.61
N VAL A 21 8.37 1.13 -7.41
CA VAL A 21 8.45 1.17 -8.87
C VAL A 21 7.15 1.75 -9.41
N LEU A 22 7.27 2.67 -10.35
CA LEU A 22 6.18 3.27 -11.10
C LEU A 22 6.25 2.82 -12.56
N LEU A 23 5.12 2.92 -13.25
CA LEU A 23 4.95 2.48 -14.64
C LEU A 23 4.81 3.63 -15.63
N LYS A 24 4.54 4.85 -15.14
CA LYS A 24 4.32 6.04 -15.97
C LYS A 24 5.34 7.12 -15.61
N GLU A 25 5.78 7.85 -16.63
CA GLU A 25 6.81 8.88 -16.49
C GLU A 25 6.33 10.11 -15.74
N ASP A 26 5.10 10.55 -16.02
CA ASP A 26 4.46 11.68 -15.34
C ASP A 26 4.32 11.43 -13.84
N GLU A 27 3.87 10.24 -13.44
CA GLU A 27 3.82 9.82 -12.04
C GLU A 27 5.21 9.81 -11.41
N TYR A 28 6.22 9.34 -12.14
CA TYR A 28 7.61 9.39 -11.69
C TYR A 28 8.07 10.81 -11.40
N GLN A 29 7.86 11.75 -12.32
CA GLN A 29 8.22 13.16 -12.11
C GLN A 29 7.48 13.77 -10.91
N LEU A 30 6.18 13.49 -10.76
CA LEU A 30 5.37 13.94 -9.63
C LEU A 30 5.88 13.40 -8.28
N MET A 31 6.35 12.15 -8.27
CA MET A 31 6.90 11.51 -7.08
C MET A 31 8.35 11.92 -6.78
N LEU A 32 9.04 12.61 -7.69
CA LEU A 32 10.34 13.23 -7.41
C LEU A 32 10.23 14.72 -7.06
N LYS A 33 9.15 15.39 -7.48
CA LYS A 33 8.96 16.83 -7.29
C LYS A 33 9.05 17.24 -5.81
N GLY A 34 9.94 18.19 -5.54
CA GLY A 34 10.16 18.79 -4.22
C GLY A 34 11.06 17.97 -3.29
N GLU A 35 11.55 16.80 -3.72
CA GLU A 35 12.54 16.05 -2.97
C GLU A 35 13.93 16.67 -3.20
N LYS A 36 14.69 16.92 -2.13
CA LYS A 36 15.98 17.64 -2.23
C LYS A 36 17.07 16.78 -2.84
N ASN A 37 17.08 15.49 -2.48
CA ASN A 37 18.09 14.53 -2.92
C ASN A 37 17.42 13.23 -3.39
N PRO A 38 16.65 13.27 -4.50
CA PRO A 38 15.98 12.09 -4.99
C PRO A 38 16.98 11.04 -5.44
N ILE A 39 16.71 9.78 -5.13
CA ILE A 39 17.47 8.63 -5.64
C ILE A 39 16.52 7.78 -6.46
N ALA A 40 16.75 7.78 -7.77
CA ALA A 40 15.85 7.19 -8.73
C ALA A 40 16.59 6.75 -9.99
N SER A 41 16.02 5.80 -10.73
CA SER A 41 16.61 5.29 -11.97
C SER A 41 15.56 4.65 -12.86
N ILE A 42 15.69 4.87 -14.17
CA ILE A 42 14.87 4.19 -15.18
C ILE A 42 15.55 2.87 -15.55
N LYS A 43 14.81 1.77 -15.51
CA LYS A 43 15.28 0.42 -15.84
C LYS A 43 14.47 -0.17 -16.99
N THR A 44 15.07 -1.01 -17.81
CA THR A 44 14.37 -1.67 -18.94
C THR A 44 13.71 -2.99 -18.55
N ARG A 45 14.13 -3.57 -17.42
CA ARG A 45 13.61 -4.83 -16.88
C ARG A 45 13.04 -4.63 -15.49
N LEU A 46 11.91 -5.28 -15.23
CA LEU A 46 11.24 -5.26 -13.93
C LEU A 46 12.16 -5.73 -12.79
N THR A 47 12.94 -6.79 -13.03
CA THR A 47 13.88 -7.33 -12.02
C THR A 47 14.91 -6.29 -11.60
N GLN A 48 15.49 -5.55 -12.56
CA GLN A 48 16.45 -4.49 -12.28
C GLN A 48 15.83 -3.35 -11.46
N ALA A 49 14.57 -2.99 -11.73
CA ALA A 49 13.85 -1.98 -10.96
C ALA A 49 13.58 -2.43 -9.53
N ILE A 50 13.17 -3.69 -9.34
CA ILE A 50 12.97 -4.29 -8.02
C ILE A 50 14.28 -4.34 -7.24
N ASP A 51 15.36 -4.81 -7.85
CA ASP A 51 16.69 -4.92 -7.21
C ASP A 51 17.23 -3.54 -6.82
N PHE A 52 17.00 -2.53 -7.67
CA PHE A 52 17.30 -1.14 -7.35
C PHE A 52 16.57 -0.71 -6.06
N CYS A 53 15.25 -0.91 -5.97
CA CYS A 53 14.46 -0.53 -4.80
C CYS A 53 14.82 -1.30 -3.52
N ARG A 54 15.31 -2.54 -3.65
CA ARG A 54 15.74 -3.40 -2.53
C ARG A 54 17.09 -3.01 -1.94
N THR A 55 17.91 -2.27 -2.67
CA THR A 55 19.21 -1.83 -2.17
C THR A 55 19.01 -1.00 -0.89
N PRO A 56 19.77 -1.23 0.19
CA PRO A 56 19.64 -0.47 1.43
C PRO A 56 20.39 0.88 1.41
N LYS A 57 21.39 1.05 0.53
CA LYS A 57 22.33 2.20 0.51
C LYS A 57 21.74 3.55 0.08
N GLY A 58 21.69 4.57 0.92
CA GLY A 58 21.27 5.91 0.49
C GLY A 58 19.83 6.25 0.87
N GLY A 59 19.50 6.10 2.15
CA GLY A 59 18.34 6.71 2.78
C GLY A 59 16.95 6.29 2.28
N GLY A 60 15.94 7.04 2.71
CA GLY A 60 14.53 6.76 2.47
C GLY A 60 13.91 5.79 3.49
N CYS A 61 12.60 5.59 3.36
CA CYS A 61 11.85 4.71 4.26
C CYS A 61 11.99 3.25 3.80
N LEU A 62 12.55 2.40 4.66
CA LEU A 62 12.78 0.98 4.37
C LEU A 62 11.57 0.10 4.71
N THR A 63 10.65 0.62 5.49
CA THR A 63 9.55 -0.13 6.10
C THR A 63 8.26 0.67 6.06
N TRP A 64 7.18 0.03 5.60
CA TRP A 64 5.86 0.61 5.53
C TRP A 64 4.89 -0.28 6.28
N TYR A 65 4.19 0.29 7.24
CA TYR A 65 3.19 -0.41 8.05
C TYR A 65 1.83 -0.09 7.48
N ALA A 66 1.23 -1.06 6.78
CA ALA A 66 -0.07 -0.90 6.15
C ALA A 66 -1.14 -1.63 6.96
N PHE A 67 -2.38 -1.14 6.85
CA PHE A 67 -3.56 -1.73 7.46
C PHE A 67 -4.74 -1.66 6.51
N ARG A 68 -5.67 -2.61 6.63
CA ARG A 68 -6.94 -2.63 5.89
C ARG A 68 -8.02 -3.35 6.68
N HIS A 69 -9.27 -3.20 6.24
CA HIS A 69 -10.45 -3.81 6.86
C HIS A 69 -10.66 -3.40 8.32
N GLY A 70 -10.17 -2.22 8.71
CA GLY A 70 -10.53 -1.62 10.00
C GLY A 70 -11.98 -1.16 10.02
N LYS A 71 -12.41 -0.55 11.14
CA LYS A 71 -13.76 0.01 11.34
C LYS A 71 -14.24 0.79 10.10
N LYS A 72 -15.44 0.48 9.62
CA LYS A 72 -16.03 1.07 8.40
C LYS A 72 -15.18 0.90 7.13
N GLY A 73 -14.36 -0.15 7.05
CA GLY A 73 -13.49 -0.42 5.91
C GLY A 73 -12.25 0.49 5.87
N ALA A 74 -11.80 0.99 7.02
CA ALA A 74 -10.62 1.83 7.13
C ALA A 74 -9.35 1.12 6.61
N ARG A 75 -8.52 1.88 5.90
CA ARG A 75 -7.28 1.40 5.27
C ARG A 75 -6.27 2.52 5.08
N GLY A 76 -5.01 2.15 5.04
CA GLY A 76 -3.92 3.09 4.81
C GLY A 76 -2.57 2.52 5.20
N PHE A 77 -1.57 3.40 5.24
CA PHE A 77 -0.24 3.04 5.74
C PHE A 77 0.46 4.21 6.42
N VAL A 78 1.42 3.85 7.27
CA VAL A 78 2.27 4.76 8.05
C VAL A 78 3.74 4.29 7.98
N LYS A 79 4.66 5.16 8.41
CA LYS A 79 6.11 4.92 8.34
C LYS A 79 6.70 4.20 9.55
N THR A 80 6.03 4.28 10.70
CA THR A 80 6.57 3.82 11.98
C THR A 80 5.59 2.88 12.65
N LYS A 81 6.12 1.99 13.52
CA LYS A 81 5.30 1.05 14.25
C LYS A 81 4.41 1.76 15.27
N GLU A 82 4.93 2.80 15.90
CA GLU A 82 4.23 3.62 16.90
C GLU A 82 2.99 4.27 16.28
N ASN A 83 3.13 4.81 15.06
CA ASN A 83 1.98 5.35 14.32
C ASN A 83 0.98 4.26 13.95
N LEU A 84 1.41 3.01 13.72
CA LEU A 84 0.48 1.91 13.44
C LEU A 84 -0.33 1.57 14.69
N GLU A 85 0.29 1.51 15.87
CA GLU A 85 -0.43 1.20 17.11
C GLU A 85 -1.51 2.25 17.42
N ILE A 86 -1.19 3.55 17.29
CA ILE A 86 -2.19 4.62 17.42
C ILE A 86 -3.33 4.45 16.40
N ILE A 87 -2.99 4.09 15.16
CA ILE A 87 -4.01 3.87 14.13
C ILE A 87 -4.90 2.67 14.47
N LYS A 88 -4.34 1.57 14.97
CA LYS A 88 -5.10 0.37 15.35
C LYS A 88 -6.17 0.71 16.38
N GLU A 89 -5.88 1.54 17.36
CA GLU A 89 -6.87 2.02 18.34
C GLU A 89 -8.02 2.79 17.65
N ARG A 90 -7.73 3.61 16.65
CA ARG A 90 -8.72 4.42 15.92
C ARG A 90 -9.59 3.61 14.96
N VAL A 91 -9.06 2.52 14.41
CA VAL A 91 -9.70 1.71 13.37
C VAL A 91 -10.03 0.29 13.83
N ASP A 92 -10.04 0.07 15.15
CA ASP A 92 -10.24 -1.25 15.72
C ASP A 92 -11.50 -1.94 15.19
N GLY A 93 -11.37 -3.22 14.88
CA GLY A 93 -12.41 -4.02 14.27
C GLY A 93 -11.97 -5.47 14.04
N PRO A 94 -12.93 -6.42 14.01
CA PRO A 94 -12.64 -7.85 14.04
C PRO A 94 -11.88 -8.37 12.82
N MET A 95 -11.89 -7.60 11.71
CA MET A 95 -11.25 -7.98 10.46
C MET A 95 -9.96 -7.19 10.18
N LEU A 96 -9.50 -6.35 11.12
CA LEU A 96 -8.33 -5.50 10.90
C LEU A 96 -7.10 -6.34 10.56
N GLU A 97 -6.61 -6.16 9.33
CA GLU A 97 -5.41 -6.82 8.83
C GLU A 97 -4.28 -5.78 8.73
N THR A 98 -3.12 -6.11 9.30
CA THR A 98 -1.92 -5.28 9.20
C THR A 98 -0.78 -6.04 8.52
N HIS A 99 0.06 -5.34 7.76
CA HIS A 99 1.22 -5.95 7.12
C HIS A 99 2.38 -4.97 6.99
N LEU A 100 3.60 -5.49 7.18
CA LEU A 100 4.85 -4.76 6.97
C LEU A 100 5.36 -4.95 5.54
N PHE A 101 5.74 -3.86 4.86
CA PHE A 101 6.27 -3.88 3.50
C PHE A 101 7.61 -3.19 3.39
N ALA A 102 8.49 -3.70 2.51
CA ALA A 102 9.78 -3.09 2.21
C ALA A 102 9.72 -1.96 1.17
N ASN A 103 8.53 -1.69 0.62
CA ASN A 103 8.29 -0.64 -0.38
C ASN A 103 6.85 -0.14 -0.31
N ALA A 104 6.65 1.10 -0.75
CA ALA A 104 5.37 1.77 -0.83
C ALA A 104 4.44 1.14 -1.87
N THR A 105 4.95 0.66 -3.01
CA THR A 105 4.11 0.08 -4.07
C THR A 105 3.26 -1.08 -3.56
N GLN A 106 3.83 -2.01 -2.79
CA GLN A 106 3.08 -3.11 -2.19
C GLN A 106 2.07 -2.62 -1.15
N ALA A 107 2.44 -1.65 -0.31
CA ALA A 107 1.55 -1.07 0.69
C ALA A 107 0.33 -0.39 0.05
N ILE A 108 0.53 0.32 -1.06
CA ILE A 108 -0.54 0.94 -1.85
C ILE A 108 -1.47 -0.14 -2.42
N VAL A 109 -0.92 -1.17 -3.07
CA VAL A 109 -1.73 -2.26 -3.66
C VAL A 109 -2.47 -3.04 -2.57
N PHE A 110 -1.87 -3.24 -1.39
CA PHE A 110 -2.51 -3.87 -0.24
C PHE A 110 -3.78 -3.11 0.19
N CYS A 111 -3.69 -1.78 0.27
CA CYS A 111 -4.82 -0.91 0.59
C CYS A 111 -5.85 -0.91 -0.55
N GLN A 112 -5.42 -0.75 -1.80
CA GLN A 112 -6.31 -0.70 -2.96
C GLN A 112 -7.13 -1.98 -3.13
N GLN A 113 -6.53 -3.15 -2.86
CA GLN A 113 -7.20 -4.45 -2.95
C GLN A 113 -8.02 -4.79 -1.69
N ALA A 114 -8.19 -3.87 -0.74
CA ALA A 114 -9.08 -4.07 0.39
C ALA A 114 -10.53 -4.24 -0.10
N GLY A 115 -11.21 -5.29 0.39
CA GLY A 115 -12.55 -5.65 -0.08
C GLY A 115 -12.57 -6.63 -1.25
N THR A 116 -11.40 -7.04 -1.76
CA THR A 116 -11.27 -8.02 -2.86
C THR A 116 -10.60 -9.32 -2.39
N SER A 117 -10.79 -10.41 -3.14
CA SER A 117 -10.08 -11.68 -2.93
C SER A 117 -8.63 -11.67 -3.43
N SER A 118 -8.22 -10.60 -4.14
CA SER A 118 -6.92 -10.47 -4.76
C SER A 118 -5.79 -10.32 -3.73
N LYS A 119 -4.63 -10.88 -4.10
CA LYS A 119 -3.43 -10.97 -3.23
C LYS A 119 -2.16 -10.55 -3.99
N ASP A 120 -2.28 -9.67 -4.97
CA ASP A 120 -1.15 -9.22 -5.79
C ASP A 120 -0.13 -8.40 -5.00
N TRP A 121 -0.56 -7.81 -3.88
CA TRP A 121 0.30 -7.16 -2.91
C TRP A 121 1.35 -8.09 -2.27
N LYS A 122 1.15 -9.43 -2.27
CA LYS A 122 2.06 -10.38 -1.60
C LYS A 122 3.46 -10.43 -2.22
N LYS A 123 3.58 -10.15 -3.52
CA LYS A 123 4.87 -10.16 -4.23
C LYS A 123 5.05 -8.84 -4.96
N PHE A 124 6.21 -8.21 -4.81
CA PHE A 124 6.48 -6.90 -5.42
C PHE A 124 6.23 -6.88 -6.94
N GLY A 125 6.71 -7.88 -7.68
CA GLY A 125 6.44 -7.99 -9.12
C GLY A 125 4.96 -8.19 -9.47
N LYS A 126 4.18 -8.84 -8.59
CA LYS A 126 2.73 -9.01 -8.78
C LYS A 126 1.99 -7.70 -8.55
N SER A 127 2.40 -6.91 -7.56
CA SER A 127 1.85 -5.56 -7.34
C SER A 127 2.08 -4.65 -8.56
N ILE A 128 3.27 -4.73 -9.16
CA ILE A 128 3.58 -3.97 -10.37
C ILE A 128 2.75 -4.48 -11.57
N ASN A 129 2.56 -5.79 -11.71
CA ASN A 129 1.67 -6.36 -12.72
C ASN A 129 0.20 -5.96 -12.52
N PHE A 130 -0.27 -5.89 -11.27
CA PHE A 130 -1.61 -5.39 -10.96
C PHE A 130 -1.78 -3.94 -11.44
N LEU A 131 -0.80 -3.07 -11.16
CA LEU A 131 -0.83 -1.69 -11.64
C LEU A 131 -0.79 -1.59 -13.18
N SER A 132 -0.05 -2.47 -13.86
CA SER A 132 0.00 -2.45 -15.34
C SER A 132 -1.31 -2.89 -15.99
N GLN A 133 -2.06 -3.74 -15.31
CA GLN A 133 -3.39 -4.20 -15.75
C GLN A 133 -4.51 -3.21 -15.41
N ASN A 134 -4.27 -2.27 -14.49
CA ASN A 134 -5.26 -1.29 -14.02
C ASN A 134 -4.75 0.13 -14.28
N LYS A 135 -4.64 0.51 -15.56
CA LYS A 135 -3.97 1.74 -16.00
C LYS A 135 -4.63 3.03 -15.49
N ASP A 136 -5.92 2.97 -15.17
CA ASP A 136 -6.68 4.10 -14.62
C ASP A 136 -6.28 4.44 -13.18
N LEU A 137 -5.61 3.51 -12.48
CA LEU A 137 -5.06 3.80 -11.17
C LEU A 137 -3.87 4.75 -11.29
N SER A 138 -3.83 5.72 -10.38
CA SER A 138 -2.72 6.68 -10.26
C SER A 138 -2.01 6.52 -8.94
N VAL A 139 -0.73 6.15 -8.98
CA VAL A 139 0.06 5.95 -7.76
C VAL A 139 0.18 7.23 -6.93
N PRO A 140 0.43 8.43 -7.51
CA PRO A 140 0.42 9.68 -6.76
C PRO A 140 -0.90 9.96 -6.03
N ILE A 141 -2.05 9.65 -6.65
CA ILE A 141 -3.36 9.83 -6.02
C ILE A 141 -3.51 8.84 -4.86
N MET A 142 -3.33 7.54 -5.11
CA MET A 142 -3.43 6.51 -4.06
C MET A 142 -2.44 6.74 -2.91
N TRP A 143 -1.24 7.24 -3.21
CA TRP A 143 -0.26 7.64 -2.21
C TRP A 143 -0.80 8.74 -1.29
N SER A 144 -1.42 9.78 -1.86
CA SER A 144 -2.02 10.86 -1.09
C SER A 144 -3.26 10.43 -0.29
N GLU A 145 -3.99 9.44 -0.80
CA GLU A 145 -5.20 8.93 -0.19
C GLU A 145 -4.92 7.98 0.99
N PHE A 146 -4.01 7.03 0.80
CA PHE A 146 -3.77 5.97 1.79
C PHE A 146 -2.68 6.32 2.81
N TRP A 147 -1.82 7.29 2.52
CA TRP A 147 -0.79 7.68 3.48
C TRP A 147 -1.36 8.52 4.62
N VAL A 148 -1.35 7.96 5.84
CA VAL A 148 -1.77 8.69 7.04
C VAL A 148 -0.59 9.47 7.60
N LYS A 149 -0.56 10.78 7.34
CA LYS A 149 0.54 11.67 7.75
C LYS A 149 0.61 11.92 9.25
N ASN A 150 -0.54 11.99 9.92
CA ASN A 150 -0.67 12.21 11.35
C ASN A 150 -1.53 11.09 11.93
N ALA A 151 -0.94 10.26 12.79
CA ALA A 151 -1.60 9.05 13.28
C ALA A 151 -2.77 9.35 14.23
N GLU A 152 -2.74 10.45 14.97
CA GLU A 152 -3.77 10.81 15.95
C GLU A 152 -5.00 11.44 15.29
N ARG A 153 -4.79 12.35 14.35
CA ARG A 153 -5.84 13.24 13.81
C ARG A 153 -6.00 13.17 12.30
N GLY A 154 -5.08 12.51 11.60
CA GLY A 154 -5.13 12.40 10.15
C GLY A 154 -6.38 11.66 9.68
N ALA A 155 -6.98 12.13 8.59
CA ALA A 155 -8.09 11.45 7.96
C ALA A 155 -7.64 10.05 7.50
N ILE A 156 -8.48 9.04 7.72
CA ILE A 156 -8.26 7.67 7.29
C ILE A 156 -9.30 7.36 6.22
N ARG A 157 -8.83 6.90 5.06
CA ARG A 157 -9.73 6.51 3.99
C ARG A 157 -10.45 5.22 4.36
N THR A 158 -11.72 5.19 4.02
CA THR A 158 -12.59 4.01 4.11
C THR A 158 -12.89 3.48 2.72
N GLY A 159 -13.44 2.28 2.65
CA GLY A 159 -13.98 1.73 1.42
C GLY A 159 -14.72 0.42 1.67
N PRO A 160 -14.98 -0.38 0.62
CA PRO A 160 -15.75 -1.59 0.78
C PRO A 160 -15.09 -2.52 1.80
N ILE A 161 -15.89 -2.92 2.80
CA ILE A 161 -15.57 -4.04 3.68
C ILE A 161 -15.65 -5.29 2.78
N PRO A 162 -14.75 -6.28 2.92
CA PRO A 162 -14.91 -7.54 2.23
C PRO A 162 -16.35 -8.00 2.41
N LEU A 163 -17.06 -8.27 1.30
CA LEU A 163 -18.36 -8.93 1.39
C LEU A 163 -18.10 -10.17 2.23
N SER A 164 -18.66 -10.16 3.43
CA SER A 164 -18.37 -11.14 4.45
C SER A 164 -18.62 -12.49 3.82
N ASN A 165 -17.69 -13.42 4.02
CA ASN A 165 -17.97 -14.82 3.77
C ASN A 165 -19.33 -15.10 4.44
N PRO A 166 -20.36 -15.59 3.73
CA PRO A 166 -21.71 -15.73 4.30
C PRO A 166 -21.71 -16.44 5.66
N SER A 167 -20.75 -17.35 5.87
CA SER A 167 -20.52 -18.05 7.14
C SER A 167 -20.16 -17.15 8.33
N LEU A 168 -19.54 -15.99 8.09
CA LEU A 168 -19.16 -15.01 9.11
C LEU A 168 -20.33 -14.09 9.47
N MET A 169 -21.23 -13.81 8.52
CA MET A 169 -22.51 -13.14 8.83
C MET A 169 -23.39 -14.07 9.64
N GLU A 170 -23.51 -15.35 9.25
CA GLU A 170 -24.25 -16.34 10.04
C GLU A 170 -23.69 -16.49 11.47
N ALA A 171 -22.37 -16.42 11.65
CA ALA A 171 -21.77 -16.50 12.99
C ALA A 171 -22.00 -15.23 13.84
N LEU A 172 -22.04 -14.06 13.21
CA LEU A 172 -22.31 -12.79 13.89
C LEU A 172 -23.80 -12.62 14.22
N GLU A 173 -24.70 -13.12 13.35
CA GLU A 173 -26.14 -13.14 13.58
C GLU A 173 -26.51 -14.15 14.67
N LYS A 174 -25.92 -15.35 14.66
CA LYS A 174 -26.17 -16.38 15.69
C LYS A 174 -25.58 -16.06 17.08
N GLY A 175 -24.68 -15.08 17.17
CA GLY A 175 -24.02 -14.69 18.42
C GLY A 175 -24.76 -13.63 19.24
N TRP A 176 -25.83 -13.03 18.71
CA TRP A 176 -26.60 -11.99 19.41
C TRP A 176 -27.84 -12.53 20.13
N ASP A 177 -28.28 -13.75 19.83
CA ASP A 177 -29.52 -14.35 20.37
C ASP A 177 -29.32 -15.22 21.62
N SER A 178 -28.24 -15.03 22.40
CA SER A 178 -27.98 -15.85 23.59
C SER A 178 -27.57 -15.05 24.82
N GLU A 179 -28.45 -14.18 25.30
CA GLU A 179 -28.57 -13.82 26.72
C GLU A 179 -30.06 -13.62 27.04
N ASP A 180 -30.73 -14.73 27.38
CA ASP A 180 -31.92 -14.78 28.25
C ASP A 180 -31.63 -15.79 29.38
#